data_AF-A0A212ELY2-F1
#
_entry.id   AF-A0A212ELY2-F1
#
_cell.length_a   1.000
_cell.length_b   1.000
_cell.length_c   1.000
_cell.angle_alpha   90.00
_cell.angle_beta   90.00
_cell.angle_gamma   90.00
#
_symmetry.space_group_name_H-M   'P 1'
#
loop_
_entity.id
_entity.type
_entity.pdbx_description
1 polymer ?
#
loop_
_entity_poly.entity_id
_entity_poly.type
_entity_poly.pdbx_seq_one_letter_code
_entity_poly.pdbx_strand_id
1 'polypeptide(L)'
;VYGAREVAEQRVKSLKELTWAKANTLLSTAYGQKAMYGVDTGATYAMQILDHYLPPTQEEINARSTEVVPVQNDPALHTMQTVGRLSSVAARRVWANLAQRLHQLRHSGMELDVRRYVTALLAALHLARVTSEQQQQEAAQQISPQNKSESTTNGHSAHTVSTSPSSPTTTDQVKTTPEAKSNGSEPQ
;
A
#
# COMPACT_ATOMS: atom_id res chain seq x y z
N VAL A 1 -46.22 13.61 -1.34
CA VAL A 1 -44.74 13.76 -1.22
C VAL A 1 -43.99 13.48 -2.53
N TYR A 2 -44.49 12.63 -3.43
CA TYR A 2 -43.84 12.34 -4.73
C TYR A 2 -43.72 13.54 -5.70
N GLY A 3 -44.78 14.35 -5.88
CA GLY A 3 -44.73 15.50 -6.79
C GLY A 3 -43.76 16.62 -6.38
N ALA A 4 -43.42 16.74 -5.09
CA ALA A 4 -42.43 17.72 -4.64
C ALA A 4 -41.00 17.36 -5.09
N ARG A 5 -40.68 16.06 -5.16
CA ARG A 5 -39.39 15.58 -5.69
C ARG A 5 -39.29 15.81 -7.19
N GLU A 6 -40.34 15.51 -7.95
CA GLU A 6 -40.33 15.74 -9.41
C GLU A 6 -40.19 17.21 -9.77
N VAL A 7 -40.90 18.11 -9.06
CA VAL A 7 -40.74 19.56 -9.26
C VAL A 7 -39.33 20.00 -8.86
N ALA A 8 -38.77 19.49 -7.76
CA ALA A 8 -37.40 19.80 -7.38
C ALA A 8 -36.38 19.31 -8.43
N GLU A 9 -36.55 18.09 -8.93
CA GLU A 9 -35.70 17.53 -10.01
C GLU A 9 -35.79 18.36 -11.29
N GLN A 10 -36.98 18.82 -11.68
CA GLN A 10 -37.15 19.64 -12.88
C GLN A 10 -36.49 21.01 -12.73
N ARG A 11 -36.54 21.61 -11.54
CA ARG A 11 -35.82 22.86 -11.24
C ARG A 11 -34.29 22.66 -11.23
N VAL A 12 -33.82 21.53 -10.72
CA VAL A 12 -32.38 21.19 -10.76
C VAL A 12 -31.92 20.93 -12.19
N LYS A 13 -32.73 20.23 -13.01
CA LYS A 13 -32.45 19.98 -14.43
C LYS A 13 -32.35 21.29 -15.22
N SER A 14 -33.30 22.19 -15.07
CA SER A 14 -33.27 23.49 -15.77
C SER A 14 -32.12 24.38 -15.31
N LEU A 15 -31.78 24.37 -14.01
CA LEU A 15 -30.64 25.11 -13.50
C LEU A 15 -29.31 24.54 -14.04
N LYS A 16 -29.22 23.21 -14.17
CA LYS A 16 -28.07 22.54 -14.78
C LYS A 16 -27.91 22.96 -16.24
N GLU A 17 -28.99 22.96 -17.02
CA GLU A 17 -28.98 23.37 -18.43
C GLU A 17 -28.57 24.84 -18.61
N LEU A 18 -29.12 25.75 -17.79
CA LEU A 18 -28.74 27.16 -17.83
C LEU A 18 -27.28 27.38 -17.46
N THR A 19 -26.82 26.70 -16.41
CA THR A 19 -25.41 26.76 -15.96
C THR A 19 -24.48 26.19 -17.04
N TRP A 20 -24.88 25.09 -17.69
CA TRP A 20 -24.14 24.49 -18.78
C TRP A 20 -24.03 25.44 -19.98
N ALA A 21 -25.14 26.04 -20.40
CA ALA A 21 -25.16 27.01 -21.49
C ALA A 21 -24.26 28.22 -21.17
N LYS A 22 -24.33 28.76 -19.94
CA LYS A 22 -23.49 29.89 -19.52
C LYS A 22 -22.02 29.52 -19.39
N ALA A 23 -21.69 28.32 -18.94
CA ALA A 23 -20.32 27.83 -18.94
C ALA A 23 -19.79 27.71 -20.37
N ASN A 24 -20.58 27.15 -21.29
CA ASN A 24 -20.17 27.00 -22.67
C ASN A 24 -19.93 28.36 -23.37
N THR A 25 -20.75 29.39 -23.08
CA THR A 25 -20.51 30.74 -23.62
C THR A 25 -19.23 31.38 -23.07
N LEU A 26 -18.97 31.27 -21.77
CA LEU A 26 -17.73 31.77 -21.17
C LEU A 26 -16.50 31.01 -21.68
N LEU A 27 -16.59 29.70 -21.81
CA LEU A 27 -15.51 28.84 -22.29
C LEU A 27 -15.28 28.99 -23.80
N SER A 28 -16.29 29.42 -24.56
CA SER A 28 -16.15 29.79 -25.98
C SER A 28 -15.44 31.13 -26.20
N THR A 29 -15.21 31.92 -25.15
CA THR A 29 -14.42 33.16 -25.25
C THR A 29 -12.94 32.84 -25.52
N ALA A 30 -12.19 33.73 -26.16
CA ALA A 30 -10.79 33.50 -26.52
C ALA A 30 -9.89 33.04 -25.35
N TYR A 31 -10.07 33.61 -24.15
CA TYR A 31 -9.36 33.17 -22.96
C TYR A 31 -9.84 31.80 -22.45
N GLY A 32 -11.15 31.55 -22.52
CA GLY A 32 -11.75 30.27 -22.16
C GLY A 32 -11.21 29.14 -23.03
N GLN A 33 -11.15 29.34 -24.35
CA GLN A 33 -10.58 28.39 -25.29
C GLN A 33 -9.10 28.11 -24.99
N LYS A 34 -8.30 29.15 -24.76
CA LYS A 34 -6.87 28.97 -24.39
C LYS A 34 -6.70 28.16 -23.09
N ALA A 35 -7.56 28.40 -22.09
CA ALA A 35 -7.56 27.63 -20.86
C ALA A 35 -7.97 26.16 -21.10
N MET A 36 -8.98 25.91 -21.94
CA MET A 36 -9.40 24.54 -22.30
C MET A 36 -8.27 23.77 -23.00
N TYR A 37 -7.59 24.41 -23.97
CA TYR A 37 -6.42 23.82 -24.63
C TYR A 37 -5.30 23.50 -23.64
N GLY A 38 -5.07 24.36 -22.65
CA GLY A 38 -4.08 24.10 -21.59
C GLY A 38 -4.45 22.87 -20.74
N VAL A 39 -5.73 22.69 -20.42
CA VAL A 39 -6.20 21.50 -19.69
C VAL A 39 -6.09 20.24 -20.53
N ASP A 40 -6.48 20.31 -21.81
CA ASP A 40 -6.43 19.15 -22.71
C ASP A 40 -4.99 18.70 -22.98
N THR A 41 -4.11 19.64 -23.33
CA THR A 41 -2.67 19.36 -23.47
C THR A 41 -2.05 18.87 -22.16
N GLY A 42 -2.39 19.49 -21.02
CA GLY A 42 -1.96 19.03 -19.70
C GLY A 42 -2.43 17.61 -19.38
N ALA A 43 -3.66 17.24 -19.77
CA ALA A 43 -4.19 15.90 -19.57
C ALA A 43 -3.49 14.87 -20.46
N THR A 44 -3.18 15.19 -21.71
CA THR A 44 -2.39 14.31 -22.58
C THR A 44 -0.97 14.11 -22.05
N TYR A 45 -0.33 15.18 -21.56
CA TYR A 45 0.99 15.10 -20.94
C TYR A 45 0.97 14.27 -19.63
N ALA A 46 -0.03 14.49 -18.78
CA ALA A 46 -0.21 13.69 -17.57
C ALA A 46 -0.42 12.20 -17.90
N MET A 47 -1.10 11.89 -19.01
CA MET A 47 -1.25 10.52 -19.49
C MET A 47 0.09 9.88 -19.88
N GLN A 48 1.00 10.64 -20.50
CA GLN A 48 2.36 10.17 -20.80
C GLN A 48 3.17 9.89 -19.53
N ILE A 49 3.08 10.75 -18.52
CA ILE A 49 3.72 10.52 -17.22
C ILE A 49 3.14 9.25 -16.57
N LEU A 50 1.83 9.09 -16.61
CA LEU A 50 1.17 7.88 -16.14
C LEU A 50 1.64 6.65 -16.92
N ASP A 51 1.78 6.72 -18.25
CA ASP A 51 2.29 5.63 -19.07
C ASP A 51 3.74 5.25 -18.69
N HIS A 52 4.55 6.23 -18.28
CA HIS A 52 5.94 6.01 -17.89
C HIS A 52 6.08 5.32 -16.52
N TYR A 53 5.32 5.76 -15.51
CA TYR A 53 5.46 5.26 -14.13
C TYR A 53 4.49 4.11 -13.78
N LEU A 54 3.35 4.04 -14.48
CA LEU A 54 2.30 3.06 -14.26
C LEU A 54 1.94 2.41 -15.59
N PRO A 55 2.64 1.33 -15.97
CA PRO A 55 2.42 0.68 -17.24
C PRO A 55 0.94 0.29 -17.39
N PRO A 56 0.37 0.51 -18.59
CA PRO A 56 -1.03 0.21 -18.85
C PRO A 56 -1.24 -1.30 -18.77
N THR A 57 -2.28 -1.72 -18.06
CA THR A 57 -2.69 -3.13 -18.02
C THR A 57 -3.49 -3.48 -19.27
N GLN A 58 -3.47 -4.75 -19.69
CA GLN A 58 -4.19 -5.24 -20.88
C GLN A 58 -5.67 -4.87 -20.91
N GLU A 59 -6.30 -4.72 -19.74
CA GLU A 59 -7.69 -4.29 -19.60
C GLU A 59 -7.93 -2.85 -20.06
N GLU A 60 -6.93 -1.98 -19.94
CA GLU A 60 -7.03 -0.57 -20.33
C GLU A 60 -6.83 -0.35 -21.83
N ILE A 61 -6.00 -1.16 -22.48
CA ILE A 61 -5.78 -1.11 -23.94
C ILE A 61 -7.11 -1.32 -24.67
N ASN A 62 -7.97 -2.19 -24.14
CA ASN A 62 -9.32 -2.44 -24.65
C ASN A 62 -10.32 -1.32 -24.29
N ALA A 63 -10.11 -0.62 -23.17
CA ALA A 63 -10.99 0.46 -22.69
C ALA A 63 -10.66 1.84 -23.27
N ARG A 64 -9.52 1.99 -23.96
CA ARG A 64 -9.15 3.25 -24.65
C ARG A 64 -10.07 3.58 -25.83
N SER A 65 -10.91 2.63 -26.24
CA SER A 65 -11.82 2.70 -27.38
C SER A 65 -13.14 3.45 -27.12
N THR A 66 -13.42 3.93 -25.91
CA THR A 66 -14.65 4.70 -25.66
C THR A 66 -14.52 6.13 -26.21
N GLU A 67 -14.96 6.25 -27.46
CA GLU A 67 -15.49 7.42 -28.17
C GLU A 67 -15.35 8.76 -27.43
N VAL A 68 -14.33 9.52 -27.82
CA VAL A 68 -14.18 10.93 -27.45
C VAL A 68 -15.20 11.72 -28.28
N VAL A 69 -16.11 12.42 -27.62
CA VAL A 69 -17.00 13.36 -28.30
C VAL A 69 -16.12 14.39 -29.01
N PRO A 70 -16.29 14.63 -30.33
CA PRO A 70 -15.44 15.57 -31.04
C PRO A 70 -15.55 16.96 -30.41
N VAL A 71 -14.39 17.62 -30.24
CA VAL A 71 -14.22 18.96 -29.67
C VAL A 71 -15.19 19.98 -30.28
N GLN A 72 -15.62 19.78 -31.54
CA GLN A 72 -16.51 20.69 -32.27
C GLN A 72 -17.92 20.85 -31.69
N ASN A 73 -18.48 19.86 -30.99
CA ASN A 73 -19.88 19.93 -30.55
C ASN A 73 -20.05 20.60 -29.18
N ASP A 74 -19.12 20.40 -28.25
CA ASP A 74 -19.16 20.99 -26.91
C ASP A 74 -17.76 21.02 -26.25
N PRO A 75 -17.07 22.18 -26.26
CA PRO A 75 -15.75 22.35 -25.65
C PRO A 75 -15.74 22.10 -24.14
N ALA A 76 -16.80 22.51 -23.46
CA ALA A 76 -16.97 22.33 -22.02
C ALA A 76 -17.08 20.84 -21.69
N LEU A 77 -17.92 20.12 -22.44
CA LEU A 77 -18.08 18.68 -22.29
C LEU A 77 -16.77 17.93 -22.54
N HIS A 78 -16.06 18.28 -23.62
CA HIS A 78 -14.82 17.62 -23.99
C HIS A 78 -13.77 17.72 -22.89
N THR A 79 -13.59 18.91 -22.31
CA THR A 79 -12.60 19.11 -21.24
C THR A 79 -13.01 18.39 -19.95
N MET A 80 -14.29 18.43 -19.60
CA MET A 80 -14.80 17.67 -18.45
C MET A 80 -14.63 16.16 -18.65
N GLN A 81 -14.93 15.65 -19.84
CA GLN A 81 -14.73 14.25 -20.21
C GLN A 81 -13.24 13.89 -20.17
N THR A 82 -12.36 14.77 -20.64
CA THR A 82 -10.91 14.54 -20.65
C THR A 82 -10.35 14.42 -19.23
N VAL A 83 -10.70 15.35 -18.33
CA VAL A 83 -10.26 15.29 -16.92
C VAL A 83 -10.90 14.10 -16.20
N GLY A 84 -12.18 13.84 -16.44
CA GLY A 84 -12.88 12.68 -15.87
C GLY A 84 -12.25 11.36 -16.32
N ARG A 85 -11.91 11.24 -17.60
CA ARG A 85 -11.21 10.08 -18.15
C ARG A 85 -9.84 9.94 -17.53
N LEU A 86 -9.04 11.01 -17.49
CA LEU A 86 -7.71 10.99 -16.88
C LEU A 86 -7.76 10.49 -15.44
N SER A 87 -8.68 11.00 -14.62
CA SER A 87 -8.86 10.57 -13.22
C SER A 87 -9.23 9.08 -13.13
N SER A 88 -10.19 8.64 -13.95
CA SER A 88 -10.60 7.23 -13.97
C SER A 88 -9.47 6.29 -14.40
N VAL A 89 -8.68 6.69 -15.39
CA VAL A 89 -7.53 5.95 -15.91
C VAL A 89 -6.43 5.91 -14.84
N ALA A 90 -6.12 7.05 -14.21
CA ALA A 90 -5.16 7.15 -13.13
C ALA A 90 -5.52 6.20 -11.98
N ALA A 91 -6.75 6.27 -11.49
CA ALA A 91 -7.21 5.45 -10.38
C ALA A 91 -7.11 3.95 -10.68
N ARG A 92 -7.57 3.53 -11.87
CA ARG A 92 -7.50 2.13 -12.30
C ARG A 92 -6.07 1.64 -12.42
N ARG A 93 -5.19 2.43 -13.04
CA ARG A 93 -3.77 2.09 -13.20
C ARG A 93 -3.06 1.96 -11.86
N VAL A 94 -3.29 2.91 -10.96
CA VAL A 94 -2.72 2.89 -9.61
C VAL A 94 -3.14 1.62 -8.89
N TRP A 95 -4.44 1.33 -8.89
CA TRP A 95 -4.96 0.14 -8.24
C TRP A 95 -4.43 -1.15 -8.85
N ALA A 96 -4.42 -1.28 -10.19
CA ALA A 96 -3.96 -2.48 -10.87
C ALA A 96 -2.47 -2.73 -10.64
N ASN A 97 -1.64 -1.69 -10.74
CA ASN A 97 -0.20 -1.80 -10.48
C ASN A 97 0.10 -2.14 -9.02
N LEU A 98 -0.61 -1.55 -8.06
CA LEU A 98 -0.49 -1.87 -6.64
C LEU A 98 -0.94 -3.30 -6.35
N ALA A 99 -2.06 -3.73 -6.92
CA ALA A 99 -2.58 -5.08 -6.75
C ALA A 99 -1.61 -6.12 -7.31
N GLN A 100 -1.02 -5.88 -8.49
CA GLN A 100 0.00 -6.74 -9.07
C GLN A 100 1.26 -6.80 -8.19
N ARG A 101 1.77 -5.65 -7.73
CA ARG A 101 2.93 -5.61 -6.82
C ARG A 101 2.65 -6.33 -5.51
N LEU A 102 1.46 -6.15 -4.92
CA LEU A 102 1.06 -6.86 -3.70
C LEU A 102 0.95 -8.36 -3.93
N HIS A 103 0.39 -8.77 -5.06
CA HIS A 103 0.28 -10.18 -5.43
C HIS A 103 1.66 -10.81 -5.64
N GLN A 104 2.56 -10.10 -6.31
CA GLN A 104 3.95 -10.51 -6.47
C GLN A 104 4.65 -10.65 -5.12
N LEU A 105 4.52 -9.66 -4.23
CA LEU A 105 5.13 -9.70 -2.89
C LEU A 105 4.58 -10.86 -2.04
N ARG A 106 3.27 -11.11 -2.15
CA ARG A 106 2.60 -12.23 -1.47
C ARG A 106 3.16 -13.57 -1.96
N HIS A 107 3.30 -13.73 -3.26
CA HIS A 107 3.86 -14.94 -3.89
C HIS A 107 5.36 -15.09 -3.69
N SER A 108 6.13 -14.00 -3.64
CA SER A 108 7.59 -14.03 -3.63
C SER A 108 8.21 -14.03 -2.23
N GLY A 109 7.53 -13.51 -1.20
CA GLY A 109 8.19 -13.21 0.08
C GLY A 109 7.42 -13.54 1.36
N MET A 110 6.12 -13.85 1.33
CA MET A 110 5.37 -14.08 2.58
C MET A 110 4.49 -15.32 2.62
N GLU A 111 4.10 -15.92 1.50
CA GLU A 111 3.37 -17.21 1.58
C GLU A 111 4.26 -18.36 2.06
N LEU A 112 5.56 -18.36 1.76
CA LEU A 112 6.46 -19.42 2.23
C LEU A 112 6.88 -19.26 3.69
N ASP A 113 6.93 -18.04 4.24
CA ASP A 113 7.35 -17.84 5.63
C ASP A 113 6.18 -17.77 6.59
N VAL A 114 5.10 -17.03 6.30
CA VAL A 114 3.99 -16.89 7.27
C VAL A 114 3.20 -18.20 7.39
N ARG A 115 2.82 -18.83 6.28
CA ARG A 115 2.09 -20.10 6.33
C ARG A 115 2.96 -21.20 6.92
N ARG A 116 4.23 -21.30 6.52
CA ARG A 116 5.16 -22.31 7.04
C ARG A 116 5.48 -22.09 8.50
N TYR A 117 5.65 -20.84 8.94
CA TYR A 117 5.83 -20.47 10.35
C TYR A 117 4.61 -20.85 11.18
N VAL A 118 3.40 -20.52 10.72
CA VAL A 118 2.15 -20.91 11.42
C VAL A 118 2.02 -22.43 11.47
N THR A 119 2.33 -23.16 10.40
CA THR A 119 2.31 -24.64 10.43
C THR A 119 3.38 -25.23 11.33
N ALA A 120 4.59 -24.65 11.36
CA ALA A 120 5.66 -25.09 12.23
C ALA A 120 5.33 -24.82 13.71
N LEU A 121 4.74 -23.66 14.00
CA LEU A 121 4.26 -23.32 15.35
C LEU A 121 3.15 -24.27 15.80
N LEU A 122 2.20 -24.59 14.91
CA LEU A 122 1.15 -25.56 15.19
C LEU A 122 1.73 -26.96 15.42
N ALA A 123 2.69 -27.39 14.61
CA ALA A 123 3.36 -28.68 14.76
C ALA A 123 4.15 -28.76 16.08
N ALA A 124 4.89 -27.72 16.44
CA ALA A 124 5.60 -27.63 17.71
C ALA A 124 4.64 -27.64 18.91
N LEU A 125 3.51 -26.93 18.80
CA LEU A 125 2.46 -26.94 19.83
C LEU A 125 1.83 -28.33 19.98
N HIS A 126 1.57 -29.02 18.86
CA HIS A 126 1.03 -30.37 18.86
C HIS A 126 2.02 -31.37 19.47
N LEU A 127 3.31 -31.25 19.15
CA LEU A 127 4.35 -32.08 19.72
C LEU A 127 4.48 -31.84 21.24
N ALA A 128 4.49 -30.58 21.67
CA ALA A 128 4.53 -30.22 23.09
C ALA A 128 3.33 -30.77 23.86
N ARG A 129 2.13 -30.76 23.25
CA ARG A 129 0.92 -31.39 23.80
C ARG A 129 1.08 -32.90 23.94
N VAL A 130 1.47 -33.59 22.87
CA VAL A 130 1.65 -35.05 22.88
C VAL A 130 2.71 -35.48 23.90
N THR A 131 3.84 -34.76 24.00
CA THR A 131 4.86 -35.06 25.02
C THR A 131 4.35 -34.80 26.44
N SER A 132 3.52 -33.76 26.65
CA SER A 132 2.96 -33.48 27.97
C SER A 132 1.97 -34.55 28.44
N GLU A 133 1.18 -35.12 27.52
CA GLU A 133 0.24 -36.21 27.81
C GLU A 133 0.98 -37.53 28.09
N GLN A 134 2.04 -37.81 27.35
CA GLN A 134 2.86 -39.01 27.57
C GLN A 134 3.62 -38.94 28.90
N GLN A 135 4.13 -37.76 29.27
CA GLN A 135 4.81 -37.55 30.56
C GLN A 135 3.84 -37.60 31.76
N GLN A 136 2.57 -37.20 31.58
CA GLN A 136 1.51 -37.41 32.58
C GLN A 136 1.12 -38.88 32.74
N GLN A 137 1.12 -39.66 31.67
CA GLN A 137 0.87 -41.11 31.73
C GLN A 137 2.01 -41.87 32.40
N GLU A 138 3.27 -41.50 32.15
CA GLU A 138 4.44 -42.07 32.83
C GLU A 138 4.50 -41.67 34.32
N ALA A 139 4.17 -40.42 34.65
CA ALA A 139 4.06 -39.98 36.05
C ALA A 139 2.92 -40.69 36.81
N ALA A 140 1.85 -41.07 36.13
CA ALA A 140 0.78 -41.90 36.69
C ALA A 140 1.17 -43.37 36.84
N GLN A 141 2.16 -43.87 36.08
CA GLN A 141 2.70 -45.23 36.20
C GLN A 141 3.85 -45.38 37.22
N GLN A 142 4.46 -44.27 37.66
CA GLN A 142 5.58 -44.30 38.62
C GLN A 142 5.20 -44.29 40.11
N ILE A 143 3.92 -44.29 40.47
CA ILE A 143 3.48 -44.33 41.88
C ILE A 143 3.14 -45.79 42.29
N SER A 144 4.18 -46.61 42.49
CA SER A 144 4.19 -47.71 43.47
C SER A 144 5.62 -48.13 43.83
N PRO A 145 5.90 -48.47 45.11
CA PRO A 145 7.18 -48.17 45.76
C PRO A 145 8.16 -49.36 45.78
N GLN A 146 9.47 -49.10 45.90
CA GLN A 146 10.31 -49.48 47.06
C GLN A 146 11.83 -49.32 46.81
N ASN A 147 12.47 -48.62 47.76
CA ASN A 147 13.88 -48.52 48.14
C ASN A 147 14.87 -49.61 47.67
N LYS A 148 16.16 -49.25 47.43
CA LYS A 148 17.33 -49.65 48.26
C LYS A 148 18.70 -49.03 47.83
N SER A 149 19.27 -48.22 48.74
CA SER A 149 20.69 -48.11 49.19
C SER A 149 21.88 -47.77 48.27
N GLU A 150 22.52 -46.64 48.61
CA GLU A 150 23.96 -46.39 48.95
C GLU A 150 25.11 -47.13 48.23
N SER A 151 26.13 -46.38 47.77
CA SER A 151 27.40 -46.22 48.52
C SER A 151 28.48 -45.35 47.81
N THR A 152 28.99 -44.35 48.57
CA THR A 152 30.40 -43.94 48.76
C THR A 152 31.31 -43.36 47.65
N THR A 153 31.65 -42.07 47.85
CA THR A 153 33.00 -41.52 48.14
C THR A 153 34.10 -41.55 47.07
N ASN A 154 34.48 -40.38 46.55
CA ASN A 154 35.77 -39.73 46.87
C ASN A 154 35.88 -38.35 46.23
N GLY A 155 36.14 -37.36 47.09
CA GLY A 155 36.34 -35.98 46.70
C GLY A 155 37.70 -35.75 46.03
N HIS A 156 37.78 -34.65 45.29
CA HIS A 156 38.79 -33.62 45.48
C HIS A 156 38.16 -32.28 45.14
N SER A 157 38.09 -31.43 46.16
CA SER A 157 37.75 -30.02 46.04
C SER A 157 38.88 -29.25 45.36
N ALA A 158 38.53 -28.33 44.47
CA ALA A 158 39.18 -27.03 44.42
C ALA A 158 38.16 -25.99 43.95
N HIS A 159 38.07 -24.94 44.77
CA HIS A 159 37.13 -23.82 44.78
C HIS A 159 36.97 -23.12 43.43
N THR A 160 35.76 -22.75 42.98
CA THR A 160 34.79 -21.73 43.44
C THR A 160 35.12 -20.29 42.97
N VAL A 161 34.04 -19.61 42.56
CA VAL A 161 33.80 -18.15 42.43
C VAL A 161 33.99 -17.61 41.01
N SER A 162 33.11 -16.83 40.39
CA SER A 162 31.70 -16.44 40.53
C SER A 162 31.46 -15.36 39.46
N THR A 163 30.27 -15.33 38.88
CA THR A 163 29.54 -14.12 38.40
C THR A 163 30.14 -13.17 37.37
N SER A 164 29.53 -13.18 36.18
CA SER A 164 29.29 -12.02 35.29
C SER A 164 28.53 -10.89 36.02
N PRO A 165 28.69 -9.59 35.66
CA PRO A 165 27.82 -8.97 34.64
C PRO A 165 28.39 -7.74 33.85
N SER A 166 27.53 -7.18 32.99
CA SER A 166 27.41 -5.81 32.45
C SER A 166 28.19 -5.37 31.18
N SER A 167 27.38 -5.18 30.12
CA SER A 167 27.22 -4.04 29.18
C SER A 167 28.42 -3.21 28.68
N PRO A 168 28.42 -2.82 27.37
CA PRO A 168 29.51 -2.05 26.75
C PRO A 168 29.40 -0.54 26.98
N THR A 169 30.54 0.06 27.36
CA THR A 169 30.73 1.52 27.50
C THR A 169 31.29 2.13 26.22
N THR A 170 30.56 3.13 25.71
CA THR A 170 30.95 4.34 24.98
C THR A 170 32.44 4.59 24.74
N THR A 171 32.80 4.91 23.49
CA THR A 171 33.85 5.89 23.21
C THR A 171 33.47 6.73 22.00
N ASP A 172 33.43 8.04 22.24
CA ASP A 172 33.28 9.14 21.29
C ASP A 172 34.28 9.09 20.13
N GLN A 173 33.83 9.47 18.92
CA GLN A 173 34.56 10.41 18.06
C GLN A 173 33.57 11.21 17.19
N VAL A 174 33.46 12.49 17.53
CA VAL A 174 32.91 13.58 16.72
C VAL A 174 34.00 14.06 15.76
N LYS A 175 33.70 14.16 14.46
CA LYS A 175 34.30 15.21 13.62
C LYS A 175 33.30 15.74 12.59
N THR A 176 33.28 17.07 12.58
CA THR A 176 32.34 18.03 12.02
C THR A 176 32.44 18.23 10.50
N THR A 177 31.29 18.66 9.96
CA THR A 177 30.92 19.23 8.63
C THR A 177 31.88 20.33 8.08
N PRO A 178 31.77 20.77 6.81
CA PRO A 178 30.67 21.64 6.32
C PRO A 178 30.14 21.24 4.92
N GLU A 179 28.82 21.22 4.69
CA GLU A 179 28.02 22.33 4.15
C GLU A 179 28.69 23.09 2.99
N ALA A 180 28.27 22.78 1.76
CA ALA A 180 28.45 23.65 0.60
C ALA A 180 27.08 24.22 0.20
N LYS A 181 26.91 25.51 0.50
CA LYS A 181 25.84 26.37 -0.02
C LYS A 181 26.51 27.25 -1.08
N SER A 182 26.05 27.22 -2.33
CA SER A 182 26.41 28.25 -3.31
C SER A 182 25.16 28.75 -4.01
N ASN A 183 25.02 30.07 -3.97
CA ASN A 183 23.89 30.89 -4.40
C ASN A 183 23.73 30.91 -5.93
N GLY A 184 22.51 31.25 -6.38
CA GLY A 184 22.08 31.26 -7.76
C GLY A 184 22.55 32.43 -8.64
N SER A 185 22.12 32.39 -9.90
CA SER A 185 21.92 33.55 -10.81
C SER A 185 21.32 33.08 -12.15
N GLU A 186 20.07 33.47 -12.41
CA GLU A 186 19.52 33.87 -13.73
C GLU A 186 19.35 35.41 -13.61
N PRO A 187 19.32 36.28 -14.66
CA PRO A 187 19.06 36.03 -16.08
C PRO A 187 19.95 36.77 -17.11
N GLN A 188 19.80 36.39 -18.38
CA GLN A 188 19.83 37.28 -19.55
C GLN A 188 18.78 36.86 -20.55
#